data_AF-A0AA38FQ90-F1
#
_entry.id   AF-A0AA38FQ90-F1
#
_cell.length_a   1.000
_cell.length_b   1.000
_cell.length_c   1.000
_cell.angle_alpha   90.00
_cell.angle_beta   90.00
_cell.angle_gamma   90.00
#
_symmetry.space_group_name_H-M   'P 1'
#
loop_
_entity.id
_entity.type
_entity.pdbx_description
1 polymer ?
#
loop_
_entity_poly.entity_id
_entity_poly.type
_entity_poly.pdbx_seq_one_letter_code
_entity_poly.pdbx_strand_id
1 'polypeptide(L)'
;MEKTIEKYTDIQSQKMHSGELCTDSDAQNLDYWRDEARKLREQSDSLTNSIRQLMGDSLQSLSISDLQNLEMRMEKGLACVRSTKEELLFEQIENLQTMIEEAQGCTSRTEFDSVARTDEQNVQTRNLEKSPQCSDSYNGVVIQTDLQL
;
A
#
# COMPACT_ATOMS: atom_id res chain seq x y z
N MET A 1 9.98 -35.61 13.11
CA MET A 1 9.66 -36.33 11.86
C MET A 1 10.50 -37.60 11.72
N GLU A 2 11.82 -37.53 11.95
CA GLU A 2 12.72 -38.71 12.04
C GLU A 2 12.21 -39.85 12.93
N LYS A 3 11.82 -39.56 14.18
CA LYS A 3 11.27 -40.57 15.12
C LYS A 3 10.02 -41.30 14.61
N THR A 4 9.25 -40.67 13.72
CA THR A 4 8.04 -41.26 13.13
C THR A 4 8.40 -42.20 11.99
N ILE A 5 9.39 -41.83 11.18
CA ILE A 5 9.92 -42.65 10.08
C ILE A 5 10.61 -43.89 10.67
N GLU A 6 11.45 -43.70 11.70
CA GLU A 6 12.17 -44.76 12.40
C GLU A 6 11.21 -45.80 13.02
N LYS A 7 10.14 -45.34 13.66
CA LYS A 7 9.09 -46.23 14.20
C LYS A 7 8.35 -46.99 13.09
N TYR A 8 8.14 -46.38 11.92
CA TYR A 8 7.50 -47.04 10.77
C TYR A 8 8.41 -48.10 10.15
N THR A 9 9.72 -47.83 10.08
CA THR A 9 10.72 -48.79 9.61
C THR A 9 10.88 -49.98 10.55
N ASP A 10 10.81 -49.76 11.86
CA ASP A 10 10.86 -50.85 12.87
C ASP A 10 9.62 -51.75 12.85
N ILE A 11 8.44 -51.18 12.62
CA ILE A 11 7.20 -51.96 12.48
C ILE A 11 7.22 -52.78 11.18
N GLN A 12 7.74 -52.20 10.09
CA GLN A 12 7.90 -52.90 8.80
C GLN A 12 8.88 -54.08 8.90
N SER A 13 10.03 -53.88 9.56
CA SER A 13 11.01 -54.96 9.77
C SER A 13 10.47 -56.05 10.71
N GLN A 14 9.72 -55.68 11.76
CA GLN A 14 9.02 -56.65 12.61
C GLN A 14 7.95 -57.45 11.84
N LYS A 15 7.19 -56.81 10.93
CA LYS A 15 6.19 -57.47 10.09
C LYS A 15 6.81 -58.50 9.12
N MET A 16 8.01 -58.21 8.60
CA MET A 16 8.77 -59.19 7.80
C MET A 16 9.29 -60.37 8.64
N HIS A 17 9.63 -60.15 9.92
CA HIS A 17 10.08 -61.20 10.83
C HIS A 17 8.96 -62.08 11.40
N SER A 18 7.71 -61.57 11.49
CA SER A 18 6.54 -62.33 11.96
C SER A 18 5.92 -63.25 10.90
N GLY A 19 6.41 -63.22 9.65
CA GLY A 19 5.89 -64.04 8.56
C GLY A 19 4.55 -63.55 7.98
N GLU A 20 4.05 -62.39 8.41
CA GLU A 20 2.98 -61.68 7.71
C GLU A 20 3.55 -61.12 6.40
N LEU A 21 3.43 -61.90 5.32
CA LEU A 21 3.81 -61.43 3.99
C LEU A 21 3.06 -60.12 3.68
N CYS A 22 3.82 -59.10 3.25
CA CYS A 22 3.25 -57.97 2.52
C CYS A 22 2.39 -58.55 1.40
N THR A 23 1.10 -58.25 1.40
CA THR A 23 0.23 -58.73 0.34
C THR A 23 0.65 -58.04 -0.96
N ASP A 24 0.42 -58.67 -2.12
CA ASP A 24 0.68 -58.00 -3.41
C ASP A 24 -0.04 -56.65 -3.51
N SER A 25 -1.18 -56.51 -2.82
CA SER A 25 -1.92 -55.25 -2.67
C SER A 25 -1.16 -54.19 -1.86
N ASP A 26 -0.47 -54.58 -0.78
CA ASP A 26 0.35 -53.66 0.03
C ASP A 26 1.57 -53.16 -0.77
N ALA A 27 2.23 -54.07 -1.51
CA ALA A 27 3.36 -53.72 -2.36
C ALA A 27 2.96 -52.77 -3.50
N GLN A 28 1.85 -53.05 -4.19
CA GLN A 28 1.29 -52.17 -5.22
C GLN A 28 0.91 -50.79 -4.68
N ASN A 29 0.32 -50.72 -3.48
CA ASN A 29 0.01 -49.44 -2.83
C ASN A 29 1.28 -48.65 -2.49
N LEU A 30 2.32 -49.30 -1.97
CA LEU A 30 3.59 -48.63 -1.67
C LEU A 30 4.28 -48.10 -2.93
N ASP A 31 4.27 -48.88 -4.02
CA ASP A 31 4.83 -48.45 -5.30
C ASP A 31 4.05 -47.29 -5.93
N TYR A 32 2.71 -47.31 -5.82
CA TYR A 32 1.86 -46.19 -6.23
C TYR A 32 2.23 -44.89 -5.49
N TRP A 33 2.33 -44.92 -4.15
CA TRP A 33 2.68 -43.73 -3.38
C TRP A 33 4.12 -43.27 -3.63
N ARG A 34 5.03 -44.21 -3.91
CA ARG A 34 6.41 -43.87 -4.31
C ARG A 34 6.43 -43.13 -5.63
N ASP A 35 5.64 -43.57 -6.61
CA ASP A 35 5.52 -42.92 -7.91
C ASP A 35 4.87 -41.53 -7.80
N GLU A 36 3.79 -41.42 -7.03
CA GLU A 36 3.11 -40.14 -6.81
C GLU A 36 4.04 -39.13 -6.11
N ALA A 37 4.82 -39.58 -5.12
CA ALA A 37 5.83 -38.75 -4.48
C ALA A 37 6.94 -38.31 -5.44
N ARG A 38 7.38 -39.17 -6.36
CA ARG A 38 8.35 -38.82 -7.41
C ARG A 38 7.78 -37.75 -8.34
N LYS A 39 6.56 -37.95 -8.83
CA LYS A 39 5.88 -37.01 -9.73
C LYS A 39 5.72 -35.62 -9.10
N LEU A 40 5.32 -35.55 -7.83
CA LEU A 40 5.23 -34.29 -7.11
C LEU A 40 6.59 -33.59 -6.95
N ARG A 41 7.67 -34.34 -6.73
CA ARG A 41 9.03 -33.78 -6.69
C ARG A 41 9.44 -33.21 -8.04
N GLU A 42 9.22 -33.93 -9.12
CA GLU A 42 9.52 -33.45 -10.48
C GLU A 42 8.76 -32.16 -10.81
N GLN A 43 7.48 -32.07 -10.40
CA GLN A 43 6.69 -30.85 -10.55
C GLN A 43 7.27 -29.69 -9.74
N SER A 44 7.67 -29.94 -8.49
CA SER A 44 8.31 -28.95 -7.61
C SER A 44 9.62 -28.42 -8.21
N ASP A 45 10.46 -29.31 -8.72
CA ASP A 45 11.73 -28.96 -9.33
C ASP A 45 11.53 -28.17 -10.62
N SER A 46 10.57 -28.57 -11.46
CA SER A 46 10.19 -27.86 -12.68
C SER A 46 9.67 -26.45 -12.37
N LEU A 47 8.82 -26.28 -11.35
CA LEU A 47 8.32 -24.97 -10.94
C LEU A 47 9.45 -24.08 -10.39
N THR A 48 10.32 -24.64 -9.56
CA THR A 48 11.48 -23.91 -9.02
C THR A 48 12.42 -23.46 -10.12
N ASN A 49 12.70 -24.34 -11.10
CA ASN A 49 13.51 -23.98 -12.26
C ASN A 49 12.84 -22.89 -13.11
N SER A 50 11.53 -22.97 -13.30
CA SER A 50 10.76 -21.94 -14.01
C SER A 50 10.85 -20.57 -13.31
N ILE A 51 10.79 -20.54 -11.98
CA ILE A 51 10.94 -19.30 -11.21
C ILE A 51 12.35 -18.74 -11.39
N ARG A 52 13.40 -19.57 -11.29
CA ARG A 52 14.79 -19.14 -11.56
C ARG A 52 14.94 -18.52 -12.95
N GLN A 53 14.39 -19.16 -13.97
CA GLN A 53 14.41 -18.63 -15.33
C GLN A 53 13.67 -17.30 -15.45
N LEU A 54 12.49 -17.16 -14.84
CA LEU A 54 11.76 -15.88 -14.78
C LEU A 54 12.51 -14.78 -14.01
N MET A 55 13.42 -15.15 -13.10
CA MET A 55 14.32 -14.22 -12.41
C MET A 55 15.61 -13.92 -13.20
N GLY A 56 15.79 -14.52 -14.39
CA GLY A 56 16.97 -14.33 -15.23
C GLY A 56 18.12 -15.30 -14.96
N ASP A 57 17.92 -16.32 -14.13
CA ASP A 57 18.92 -17.35 -13.81
C ASP A 57 18.78 -18.60 -14.67
N SER A 58 19.85 -19.43 -14.74
CA SER A 58 19.82 -20.76 -15.40
C SER A 58 19.33 -20.75 -16.86
N LEU A 59 19.67 -19.70 -17.60
CA LEU A 59 19.23 -19.49 -18.99
C LEU A 59 20.07 -20.23 -20.04
N GLN A 60 21.26 -20.71 -19.66
CA GLN A 60 22.24 -21.29 -20.59
C GLN A 60 21.74 -22.56 -21.30
N SER A 61 20.76 -23.27 -20.73
CA SER A 61 20.17 -24.48 -21.29
C SER A 61 18.98 -24.24 -22.21
N LEU A 62 18.51 -22.99 -22.33
CA LEU A 62 17.35 -22.63 -23.14
C LEU A 62 17.74 -22.38 -24.60
N SER A 63 16.87 -22.78 -25.52
CA SER A 63 17.02 -22.41 -26.93
C SER A 63 16.64 -20.94 -27.15
N ILE A 64 16.99 -20.38 -28.31
CA ILE A 64 16.60 -19.00 -28.68
C ILE A 64 15.07 -18.84 -28.66
N SER A 65 14.34 -19.84 -29.15
CA SER A 65 12.87 -19.84 -29.13
C SER A 65 12.33 -19.82 -27.70
N ASP A 66 12.92 -20.60 -26.79
CA ASP A 66 12.49 -20.62 -25.39
C ASP A 66 12.80 -19.30 -24.68
N LEU A 67 13.95 -18.68 -24.97
CA LEU A 67 14.31 -17.36 -24.47
C LEU A 67 13.35 -16.27 -24.95
N GLN A 68 12.96 -16.28 -26.23
CA GLN A 68 11.98 -15.33 -26.77
C GLN A 68 10.60 -15.52 -26.11
N ASN A 69 10.18 -16.75 -25.87
CA ASN A 69 8.93 -17.03 -25.15
C ASN A 69 9.00 -16.56 -23.69
N LEU A 70 10.14 -16.73 -23.03
CA LEU A 70 10.38 -16.26 -21.67
C LEU A 70 10.31 -14.73 -21.60
N GLU A 71 11.01 -14.04 -22.51
CA GLU A 71 10.99 -12.58 -22.64
C GLU A 71 9.56 -12.05 -22.85
N MET A 72 8.81 -12.63 -23.78
CA MET A 72 7.41 -12.26 -24.04
C MET A 72 6.53 -12.40 -22.78
N ARG A 73 6.72 -13.47 -22.01
CA ARG A 73 5.98 -13.67 -20.75
C ARG A 73 6.34 -12.62 -19.70
N MET A 74 7.62 -12.31 -19.56
CA MET A 74 8.09 -11.27 -18.63
C MET A 74 7.59 -9.89 -19.01
N GLU A 75 7.64 -9.55 -20.30
CA GLU A 75 7.16 -8.26 -20.81
C GLU A 75 5.66 -8.08 -20.54
N LYS A 76 4.86 -9.12 -20.80
CA LYS A 76 3.42 -9.09 -20.48
C LYS A 76 3.16 -8.91 -18.99
N GLY A 77 3.91 -9.60 -18.13
CA GLY A 77 3.79 -9.46 -16.68
C GLY A 77 4.17 -8.05 -16.20
N LEU A 78 5.26 -7.50 -16.73
CA LEU A 78 5.73 -6.15 -16.42
C LEU A 78 4.73 -5.09 -16.87
N ALA A 79 4.19 -5.22 -18.07
CA ALA A 79 3.15 -4.33 -18.59
C ALA A 79 1.90 -4.32 -17.68
N CYS A 80 1.47 -5.50 -17.23
CA CYS A 80 0.35 -5.61 -16.28
C CYS A 80 0.64 -4.88 -14.97
N VAL A 81 1.82 -5.12 -14.36
CA VAL A 81 2.21 -4.44 -13.10
C VAL A 81 2.27 -2.92 -13.26
N ARG A 82 2.82 -2.43 -14.38
CA ARG A 82 2.87 -0.99 -14.68
C ARG A 82 1.46 -0.42 -14.81
N SER A 83 0.60 -1.06 -15.59
CA SER A 83 -0.79 -0.63 -15.79
C SER A 83 -1.56 -0.55 -14.46
N THR A 84 -1.45 -1.56 -13.60
CA THR A 84 -2.11 -1.53 -12.28
C THR A 84 -1.56 -0.41 -11.40
N LYS A 85 -0.24 -0.17 -11.42
CA LYS A 85 0.36 0.93 -10.66
C LYS A 85 -0.12 2.29 -11.18
N GLU A 86 -0.21 2.46 -12.49
CA GLU A 86 -0.71 3.69 -13.12
C GLU A 86 -2.16 3.95 -12.71
N GLU A 87 -3.02 2.94 -12.81
CA GLU A 87 -4.43 3.03 -12.40
C GLU A 87 -4.58 3.48 -10.94
N LEU A 88 -3.84 2.85 -10.01
CA LEU A 88 -3.86 3.23 -8.59
C LEU A 88 -3.35 4.65 -8.33
N LEU A 89 -2.32 5.09 -9.06
CA LEU A 89 -1.81 6.45 -8.93
C LEU A 89 -2.82 7.47 -9.46
N PHE A 90 -3.51 7.16 -10.56
CA PHE A 90 -4.57 8.03 -11.07
C PHE A 90 -5.72 8.16 -10.08
N GLU A 91 -6.19 7.05 -9.50
CA GLU A 91 -7.21 7.05 -8.46
C GLU A 91 -6.79 7.91 -7.25
N GLN A 92 -5.54 7.78 -6.80
CA GLN A 92 -5.03 8.58 -5.69
C GLN A 92 -4.95 10.07 -6.02
N ILE A 93 -4.52 10.43 -7.24
CA ILE A 93 -4.47 11.83 -7.69
C ILE A 93 -5.88 12.41 -7.71
N GLU A 94 -6.84 11.70 -8.29
CA GLU A 94 -8.24 12.13 -8.38
C GLU A 94 -8.84 12.36 -6.99
N ASN A 95 -8.65 11.41 -6.07
CA ASN A 95 -9.13 11.54 -4.69
C ASN A 95 -8.53 12.78 -3.99
N LEU A 96 -7.22 12.98 -4.10
CA LEU A 96 -6.57 14.16 -3.51
C LEU A 96 -7.07 15.47 -4.13
N GLN A 97 -7.34 15.50 -5.44
CA GLN A 97 -7.94 16.66 -6.11
C GLN A 97 -9.34 16.95 -5.57
N THR A 98 -10.20 15.94 -5.44
CA THR A 98 -11.53 16.09 -4.85
C THR A 98 -11.46 16.61 -3.40
N MET A 99 -10.56 16.07 -2.58
CA MET A 99 -10.37 16.54 -1.20
C MET A 99 -9.92 18.01 -1.15
N ILE A 100 -9.06 18.45 -2.07
CA ILE A 100 -8.64 19.85 -2.18
C ILE A 100 -9.83 20.74 -2.54
N GLU A 101 -10.65 20.33 -3.51
CA GLU A 101 -11.85 21.08 -3.93
C GLU A 101 -12.85 21.22 -2.78
N GLU A 102 -13.10 20.15 -2.02
CA GLU A 102 -13.98 20.17 -0.84
C GLU A 102 -13.44 21.09 0.27
N ALA A 103 -12.13 21.06 0.51
CA ALA A 103 -11.49 21.93 1.50
C ALA A 103 -11.50 23.41 1.08
N GLN A 104 -11.30 23.70 -0.20
CA GLN A 104 -11.38 25.06 -0.76
C GLN A 104 -12.82 25.60 -0.76
N GLY A 105 -13.82 24.76 -1.04
CA GLY A 105 -15.23 25.14 -0.93
C GLY A 105 -15.61 25.61 0.49
N CYS A 106 -15.02 24.99 1.52
CA CYS A 106 -15.25 25.38 2.93
C CYS A 106 -14.60 26.72 3.30
N THR A 107 -13.45 27.06 2.73
CA THR A 107 -12.73 28.31 3.04
C THR A 107 -13.50 29.53 2.55
N SER A 108 -14.03 29.48 1.32
CA SER A 108 -14.91 30.53 0.78
C SER A 108 -16.22 30.69 1.55
N ARG A 109 -16.72 29.65 2.24
CA ARG A 109 -17.96 29.69 3.02
C ARG A 109 -17.79 30.36 4.38
N THR A 110 -16.64 30.15 5.03
CA THR A 110 -16.32 30.79 6.32
C THR A 110 -16.02 32.29 6.20
N GLU A 111 -15.49 32.75 5.06
CA GLU A 111 -15.27 34.18 4.82
C GLU A 111 -16.61 34.95 4.75
N PHE A 112 -17.64 34.39 4.10
CA PHE A 112 -18.99 34.98 4.08
C PHE A 112 -19.68 35.00 5.46
N ASP A 113 -19.56 33.93 6.26
CA ASP A 113 -20.16 33.86 7.60
C ASP A 113 -19.49 34.82 8.61
N SER A 114 -18.19 35.09 8.44
CA SER A 114 -17.46 36.05 9.29
C SER A 114 -17.89 37.51 9.04
N VAL A 115 -18.22 37.86 7.79
CA VAL A 115 -18.71 39.20 7.41
C VAL A 115 -20.12 39.44 7.97
N ALA A 116 -20.99 38.43 7.96
CA ALA A 116 -22.34 38.54 8.50
C ALA A 116 -22.36 38.76 10.04
N ARG A 117 -21.36 38.27 10.77
CA ARG A 117 -21.25 38.46 12.24
C ARG A 117 -20.71 39.84 12.64
N THR A 118 -19.91 40.48 11.79
CA THR A 118 -19.39 41.84 12.05
C THR A 118 -20.45 42.94 11.92
N ASP A 119 -21.54 42.71 11.18
CA ASP A 119 -22.62 43.70 11.05
C ASP A 119 -23.53 43.77 12.30
N GLU A 120 -23.76 42.65 13.01
CA GLU A 120 -24.55 42.65 14.25
C GLU A 120 -23.86 43.40 15.41
N GLN A 121 -22.54 43.26 15.54
CA GLN A 121 -21.78 43.97 16.59
C GLN A 121 -21.68 45.48 16.33
N ASN A 122 -21.73 45.92 15.07
CA ASN A 122 -21.61 47.34 14.69
C ASN A 122 -22.93 48.12 14.79
N VAL A 123 -24.08 47.44 14.80
CA VAL A 123 -25.39 48.04 15.08
C VAL A 123 -25.57 48.30 16.58
N GLN A 124 -25.01 47.45 17.44
CA GLN A 124 -25.07 47.64 18.90
C GLN A 124 -24.19 48.81 19.37
N THR A 125 -22.98 48.97 18.82
CA THR A 125 -22.06 50.07 19.17
C THR A 125 -22.58 51.44 18.75
N ARG A 126 -23.32 51.55 17.63
CA ARG A 126 -23.94 52.82 17.18
C ARG A 126 -25.07 53.35 18.05
N ASN A 127 -25.69 52.53 18.90
CA ASN A 127 -26.84 52.92 19.70
C ASN A 127 -26.47 53.40 21.14
N LEU A 128 -25.21 53.27 21.56
CA LEU A 128 -24.74 53.73 22.88
C LEU A 128 -24.07 55.12 22.89
N GLU A 129 -23.78 55.72 21.73
CA GLU A 129 -23.09 57.03 21.62
C GLU A 129 -24.01 58.25 21.42
N LYS A 130 -25.28 58.19 21.86
CA LYS A 130 -26.13 59.40 21.88
C LYS A 130 -26.62 59.73 23.28
N SER A 131 -25.76 60.41 24.04
CA SER A 131 -26.20 61.32 25.12
C SER A 131 -25.30 62.57 25.16
N PRO A 132 -25.82 63.77 25.48
CA PRO A 132 -25.21 65.04 25.07
C PRO A 132 -24.47 65.82 26.18
N GLN A 133 -23.53 66.66 25.71
CA GLN A 133 -22.89 67.85 26.32
C GLN A 133 -21.76 67.69 27.37
N CYS A 134 -20.62 68.34 27.12
CA CYS A 134 -20.23 69.61 27.77
C CYS A 134 -18.94 70.21 27.14
N SER A 135 -18.86 71.54 27.19
CA SER A 135 -17.82 72.43 26.63
C SER A 135 -16.44 72.27 27.24
N ASP A 136 -15.36 72.61 26.50
CA ASP A 136 -14.20 73.26 27.13
C ASP A 136 -13.36 74.13 26.16
N SER A 137 -12.74 75.12 26.79
CA SER A 137 -12.08 76.32 26.25
C SER A 137 -10.54 76.20 26.29
N TYR A 138 -9.86 76.80 25.29
CA TYR A 138 -8.46 77.28 25.19
C TYR A 138 -7.28 76.54 25.84
N ASN A 139 -6.22 76.32 25.03
CA ASN A 139 -4.80 76.71 25.21
C ASN A 139 -3.94 75.92 24.18
N GLY A 140 -2.89 76.40 23.50
CA GLY A 140 -2.03 77.58 23.60
C GLY A 140 -0.68 77.16 23.00
N VAL A 141 -0.20 77.84 21.95
CA VAL A 141 1.07 77.57 21.25
C VAL A 141 2.23 78.19 22.03
N VAL A 142 3.32 77.44 22.24
CA VAL A 142 4.65 78.00 22.57
C VAL A 142 5.67 77.36 21.64
N ILE A 143 6.15 78.15 20.68
CA ILE A 143 7.36 77.88 19.92
C ILE A 143 8.49 78.60 20.65
N GLN A 144 9.55 77.90 21.01
CA GLN A 144 10.81 78.52 21.38
C GLN A 144 11.92 77.94 20.52
N THR A 145 12.23 78.68 19.46
CA THR A 145 13.54 78.65 18.80
C THR A 145 14.55 79.30 19.73
N ASP A 146 15.74 78.71 19.88
CA ASP A 146 16.95 79.52 19.87
C ASP A 146 18.18 78.73 19.42
N LEU A 147 18.99 79.50 18.70
CA LEU A 147 20.16 79.23 17.91
C LEU A 147 21.40 79.27 18.82
N GLN A 148 22.43 78.45 18.57
CA GLN A 148 23.83 78.88 18.35
C GLN A 148 24.85 77.71 18.39
N LEU A 149 25.62 77.65 17.28
CA LEU A 149 26.96 77.07 17.01
C LEU A 149 27.37 75.72 17.62
#